data_AF-A0A4Z2EM58-F1
#
_entry.id   AF-A0A4Z2EM58-F1
#
_cell.length_a   1.000
_cell.length_b   1.000
_cell.length_c   1.000
_cell.angle_alpha   90.00
_cell.angle_beta   90.00
_cell.angle_gamma   90.00
#
_symmetry.space_group_name_H-M   'P 1'
#
loop_
_entity.id
_entity.type
_entity.pdbx_description
1 polymer ?
#
loop_
_entity_poly.entity_id
_entity_poly.type
_entity_poly.pdbx_seq_one_letter_code
_entity_poly.pdbx_strand_id
1 'polypeptide(L)'
;MVVRLSGVPVDQELAFTDRLIGSNFSNYSSWHYRSTLLPLLHPQPEAEPPRASSPPPPSPQSRSHRVCEEQLLKEYELVQNAFFTDPNDQSAWFYYRWLLGRAEHEEMISCMLVSREDERVSVAFSRTANSAGLLLVLDGQPQKVEWRSVHPQLKHSPICDLAPGSISDVSNEHNLTVHWMEKHTHRDCALYSGCLLTIILLMRALDPLGYEKETLAHFQTLQEVDSMRSAYYGDLCSKFMIENTVLKMEYAEVRVFSISDKGLTTLCHLDQLLLVTHINLSSNQLRRLPPQFSMLQCLEVLKAEDNSLEDLEGVRQLLRLEEVLLKNNSILTL
;
A
#
# COMPACT_ATOMS: atom_id res chain seq x y z
N MET A 1 24.27 32.25 -24.22
CA MET A 1 23.01 33.03 -24.11
C MET A 1 23.33 34.50 -24.30
N VAL A 2 22.63 35.15 -25.22
CA VAL A 2 22.83 36.55 -25.70
C VAL A 2 22.82 37.61 -24.57
N VAL A 3 22.34 37.25 -23.39
CA VAL A 3 22.09 38.14 -22.24
C VAL A 3 23.35 38.55 -21.45
N ARG A 4 24.43 37.74 -21.42
CA ARG A 4 25.66 38.14 -20.69
C ARG A 4 26.38 39.37 -21.27
N LEU A 5 25.94 39.85 -22.43
CA LEU A 5 26.55 40.96 -23.17
C LEU A 5 25.78 42.29 -23.05
N SER A 6 24.55 42.30 -22.51
CA SER A 6 23.68 43.50 -22.51
C SER A 6 23.82 44.41 -21.27
N GLY A 7 24.48 43.95 -20.20
CA GLY A 7 24.73 44.76 -19.00
C GLY A 7 23.49 45.13 -18.17
N VAL A 8 22.33 44.53 -18.47
CA VAL A 8 21.07 44.78 -17.75
C VAL A 8 21.09 44.05 -16.40
N PRO A 9 20.67 44.70 -15.30
CA PRO A 9 20.54 44.06 -14.00
C PRO A 9 19.56 42.87 -13.99
N VAL A 10 19.89 41.81 -13.24
CA VAL A 10 19.15 40.54 -13.24
C VAL A 10 17.71 40.71 -12.71
N ASP A 11 17.48 41.65 -11.79
CA ASP A 11 16.17 42.02 -11.25
C ASP A 11 15.27 42.67 -12.31
N GLN A 12 15.84 43.49 -13.19
CA GLN A 12 15.10 44.09 -14.31
C GLN A 12 14.72 43.05 -15.36
N GLU A 13 15.58 42.05 -15.59
CA GLU A 13 15.29 40.92 -16.45
C GLU A 13 14.15 40.05 -15.88
N LEU A 14 14.11 39.84 -14.56
CA LEU A 14 12.99 39.14 -13.92
C LEU A 14 11.69 39.94 -14.06
N ALA A 15 11.72 41.25 -13.81
CA ALA A 15 10.56 42.13 -13.99
C ALA A 15 10.07 42.20 -15.45
N PHE A 16 10.97 42.03 -16.42
CA PHE A 16 10.60 41.92 -17.83
C PHE A 16 9.79 40.64 -18.09
N THR A 17 10.17 39.51 -17.48
CA THR A 17 9.38 38.27 -17.60
C THR A 17 8.00 38.39 -16.95
N ASP A 18 7.84 39.15 -15.86
CA ASP A 18 6.52 39.40 -15.24
C ASP A 18 5.56 40.08 -16.23
N ARG A 19 6.05 41.09 -16.97
CA ARG A 19 5.26 41.79 -17.98
C ARG A 19 4.85 40.87 -19.12
N LEU A 20 5.77 40.01 -19.57
CA LEU A 20 5.50 39.07 -20.66
C LEU A 20 4.43 38.04 -20.26
N ILE A 21 4.57 37.45 -19.07
CA ILE A 21 3.60 36.47 -18.54
C ILE A 21 2.25 37.12 -18.29
N GLY A 22 2.23 38.33 -17.71
CA GLY A 22 0.99 39.09 -17.49
C GLY A 22 0.27 39.50 -18.79
N SER A 23 1.00 39.63 -19.90
CA SER A 23 0.41 39.89 -21.23
C SER A 23 -0.06 38.61 -21.94
N ASN A 24 0.64 37.51 -21.75
CA ASN A 24 0.34 36.20 -22.34
C ASN A 24 0.99 35.09 -21.50
N PHE A 25 0.17 34.32 -20.79
CA PHE A 25 0.63 33.23 -19.93
C PHE A 25 1.28 32.08 -20.73
N SER A 26 0.87 31.86 -21.99
CA SER A 26 1.44 30.89 -22.93
C SER A 26 2.80 31.34 -23.47
N ASN A 27 3.78 31.47 -22.57
CA ASN A 27 5.10 31.97 -22.88
C ASN A 27 6.22 31.13 -22.25
N TYR A 28 6.52 30.01 -22.93
CA TYR A 28 7.58 29.08 -22.52
C TYR A 28 8.93 29.77 -22.31
N SER A 29 9.28 30.73 -23.18
CA SER A 29 10.55 31.45 -23.08
C SER A 29 10.64 32.27 -21.80
N SER A 30 9.56 32.93 -21.38
CA SER A 30 9.52 33.68 -20.13
C SER A 30 9.64 32.76 -18.91
N TRP A 31 8.87 31.67 -18.85
CA TRP A 31 8.96 30.70 -17.75
C TRP A 31 10.34 30.05 -17.65
N HIS A 32 10.91 29.63 -18.78
CA HIS A 32 12.26 29.09 -18.83
C HIS A 32 13.29 30.13 -18.36
N TYR A 33 13.14 31.39 -18.79
CA TYR A 33 14.09 32.43 -18.44
C TYR A 33 14.07 32.73 -16.93
N ARG A 34 12.88 32.79 -16.32
CA ARG A 34 12.73 32.88 -14.85
C ARG A 34 13.48 31.77 -14.11
N SER A 35 13.41 30.53 -14.60
CA SER A 35 14.10 29.38 -13.99
C SER A 35 15.64 29.55 -13.94
N THR A 36 16.19 30.41 -14.81
CA THR A 36 17.62 30.75 -14.83
C THR A 36 17.97 31.96 -13.98
N LEU A 37 17.04 32.90 -13.80
CA LEU A 37 17.23 34.16 -13.07
C LEU A 37 17.03 34.00 -11.56
N LEU A 38 16.03 33.22 -11.14
CA LEU A 38 15.66 33.08 -9.73
C LEU A 38 16.81 32.57 -8.83
N PRO A 39 17.62 31.56 -9.22
CA PRO A 39 18.75 31.13 -8.40
C PRO A 39 19.85 32.20 -8.26
N LEU A 40 19.90 33.20 -9.14
CA LEU A 40 20.89 34.29 -9.10
C LEU A 40 20.47 35.43 -8.16
N LEU A 41 19.17 35.69 -8.08
CA LEU A 41 18.60 36.80 -7.30
C LEU A 41 18.24 36.42 -5.87
N HIS A 42 17.76 35.19 -5.69
CA HIS A 42 17.23 34.72 -4.42
C HIS A 42 17.93 33.43 -3.96
N PRO A 43 19.27 33.42 -3.84
CA PRO A 43 19.96 32.25 -3.35
C PRO A 43 19.52 31.93 -1.92
N GLN A 44 19.35 30.65 -1.62
CA GLN A 44 19.13 30.22 -0.23
C GLN A 44 20.36 30.61 0.63
N PRO A 45 20.17 31.10 1.87
CA PRO A 45 21.29 31.32 2.79
C PRO A 45 22.06 30.01 2.99
N GLU A 46 23.38 30.04 2.82
CA GLU A 46 24.20 28.88 3.18
C GLU A 46 24.03 28.63 4.69
N ALA A 47 23.67 27.41 5.07
CA ALA A 47 23.76 26.98 6.46
C ALA A 47 25.19 27.20 6.96
N GLU A 48 25.35 27.60 8.22
CA GLU A 48 26.64 27.95 8.84
C GLU A 48 27.79 27.01 8.41
N PRO A 49 29.02 27.53 8.21
CA PRO A 49 30.13 26.72 7.76
C PRO A 49 30.34 25.54 8.71
N PRO A 50 30.57 24.32 8.19
CA PRO A 50 30.84 23.18 9.03
C PRO A 50 32.08 23.44 9.88
N ARG A 51 32.00 23.12 11.18
CA ARG A 51 33.16 23.12 12.10
C ARG A 51 34.31 22.34 11.46
N ALA A 52 35.54 22.82 11.69
CA ALA A 52 36.79 22.50 10.98
C ALA A 52 37.28 21.03 11.00
N SER A 53 36.41 20.04 11.08
CA SER A 53 36.75 18.61 11.20
C SER A 53 36.03 17.68 10.22
N SER A 54 35.34 18.21 9.20
CA SER A 54 34.74 17.37 8.14
C SER A 54 35.54 17.43 6.83
N PRO A 55 35.76 16.29 6.15
CA PRO A 55 36.49 16.25 4.88
C PRO A 55 35.71 17.02 3.80
N PRO A 56 36.41 17.57 2.78
CA PRO A 56 35.75 18.36 1.76
C PRO A 56 34.75 17.49 0.99
N PRO A 57 33.55 18.02 0.66
CA PRO A 57 32.57 17.27 -0.13
C PRO A 57 33.17 16.95 -1.52
N PRO A 58 32.87 15.76 -2.08
CA PRO A 58 33.32 15.44 -3.42
C PRO A 58 32.53 16.31 -4.41
N SER A 59 33.27 16.99 -5.29
CA SER A 59 32.83 17.75 -6.47
C SER A 59 32.37 19.22 -6.25
N PRO A 60 32.99 20.21 -6.94
CA PRO A 60 32.55 21.61 -6.94
C PRO A 60 31.32 21.91 -7.82
N GLN A 61 30.63 20.88 -8.33
CA GLN A 61 29.59 21.04 -9.36
C GLN A 61 28.15 21.00 -8.82
N SER A 62 27.95 20.64 -7.55
CA SER A 62 26.65 20.76 -6.88
C SER A 62 26.55 22.09 -6.13
N ARG A 63 26.91 23.20 -6.79
CA ARG A 63 26.46 24.51 -6.31
C ARG A 63 24.96 24.54 -6.50
N SER A 64 24.29 24.25 -5.40
CA SER A 64 22.87 24.40 -5.17
C SER A 64 22.30 25.63 -5.90
N HIS A 65 21.69 25.44 -7.07
CA HIS A 65 20.80 26.41 -7.71
C HIS A 65 19.47 26.48 -6.92
N ARG A 66 19.55 26.66 -5.59
CA ARG A 66 18.39 26.73 -4.69
C ARG A 66 17.90 28.17 -4.61
N VAL A 67 16.58 28.29 -4.64
CA VAL A 67 15.83 29.55 -4.50
C VAL A 67 15.28 29.57 -3.06
N CYS A 68 15.29 30.72 -2.39
CA CYS A 68 14.72 30.82 -1.04
C CYS A 68 13.23 30.45 -1.01
N GLU A 69 12.77 29.88 0.10
CA GLU A 69 11.42 29.34 0.24
C GLU A 69 10.34 30.41 0.02
N GLU A 70 10.54 31.62 0.55
CA GLU A 70 9.62 32.75 0.36
C GLU A 70 9.38 33.05 -1.13
N GLN A 71 10.44 33.00 -1.93
CA GLN A 71 10.32 33.25 -3.37
C GLN A 71 9.68 32.07 -4.10
N LEU A 72 9.97 30.82 -3.70
CA LEU A 72 9.31 29.65 -4.27
C LEU A 72 7.79 29.70 -4.08
N LEU A 73 7.31 30.11 -2.90
CA LEU A 73 5.88 30.27 -2.62
C LEU A 73 5.22 31.29 -3.55
N LYS A 74 5.86 32.45 -3.77
CA LYS A 74 5.38 33.47 -4.72
C LYS A 74 5.32 32.93 -6.15
N GLU A 75 6.30 32.13 -6.56
CA GLU A 75 6.30 31.50 -7.89
C GLU A 75 5.23 30.41 -8.03
N TYR A 76 4.93 29.68 -6.96
CA TYR A 76 3.82 28.71 -6.95
C TYR A 76 2.48 29.40 -7.18
N GLU A 77 2.20 30.49 -6.47
CA GLU A 77 0.98 31.27 -6.67
C GLU A 77 0.90 31.81 -8.10
N LEU A 78 2.01 32.35 -8.63
CA LEU A 78 2.08 32.89 -9.98
C LEU A 78 1.78 31.83 -11.05
N VAL A 79 2.40 30.64 -10.97
CA VAL A 79 2.20 29.58 -11.95
C VAL A 79 0.84 28.90 -11.80
N GLN A 80 0.30 28.80 -10.58
CA GLN A 80 -1.05 28.30 -10.33
C GLN A 80 -2.08 29.16 -11.05
N ASN A 81 -1.99 30.49 -10.91
CA ASN A 81 -2.89 31.40 -11.63
C ASN A 81 -2.80 31.21 -13.15
N ALA A 82 -1.61 30.92 -13.70
CA ALA A 82 -1.42 30.72 -15.13
C ALA A 82 -2.14 29.46 -15.66
N PHE A 83 -1.90 28.27 -15.08
CA PHE A 83 -2.51 27.04 -15.59
C PHE A 83 -3.99 26.86 -15.17
N PHE A 84 -4.47 27.54 -14.13
CA PHE A 84 -5.92 27.59 -13.85
C PHE A 84 -6.65 28.51 -14.85
N THR A 85 -5.96 29.51 -15.40
CA THR A 85 -6.52 30.41 -16.43
C THR A 85 -6.50 29.76 -17.81
N ASP A 86 -5.43 29.04 -18.15
CA ASP A 86 -5.35 28.24 -19.38
C ASP A 86 -4.72 26.85 -19.10
N PRO A 87 -5.55 25.82 -18.86
CA PRO A 87 -5.05 24.49 -18.53
C PRO A 87 -4.34 23.80 -19.70
N ASN A 88 -4.51 24.29 -20.94
CA ASN A 88 -3.88 23.70 -22.12
C ASN A 88 -2.44 24.20 -22.33
N ASP A 89 -2.02 25.26 -21.62
CA ASP A 89 -0.65 25.76 -21.69
C ASP A 89 0.31 24.85 -20.91
N GLN A 90 1.01 23.99 -21.64
CA GLN A 90 2.01 23.09 -21.08
C GLN A 90 3.20 23.82 -20.44
N SER A 91 3.47 25.08 -20.83
CA SER A 91 4.66 25.79 -20.34
C SER A 91 4.57 26.12 -18.85
N ALA A 92 3.40 26.54 -18.37
CA ALA A 92 3.11 26.71 -16.95
C ALA A 92 3.25 25.37 -16.19
N TRP A 93 2.76 24.26 -16.75
CA TRP A 93 2.91 22.93 -16.13
C TRP A 93 4.37 22.47 -16.01
N PHE A 94 5.18 22.69 -17.04
CA PHE A 94 6.61 22.37 -16.99
C PHE A 94 7.36 23.23 -15.96
N TYR A 95 7.01 24.50 -15.85
CA TYR A 95 7.58 25.40 -14.85
C TYR A 95 7.16 25.01 -13.42
N TYR A 96 5.88 24.67 -13.22
CA TYR A 96 5.39 24.15 -11.95
C TYR A 96 6.13 22.87 -11.52
N ARG A 97 6.33 21.92 -12.45
CA ARG A 97 7.15 20.73 -12.20
C ARG A 97 8.59 21.07 -11.84
N TRP A 98 9.17 22.09 -12.48
CA TRP A 98 10.51 22.57 -12.14
C TRP A 98 10.57 23.13 -10.71
N LEU A 99 9.58 23.92 -10.29
CA LEU A 99 9.47 24.44 -8.91
C LEU A 99 9.38 23.31 -7.88
N LEU A 100 8.58 22.27 -8.15
CA LEU A 100 8.45 21.09 -7.28
C LEU A 100 9.80 20.39 -7.05
N GLY A 101 10.68 20.39 -8.05
CA GLY A 101 12.04 19.83 -7.94
C GLY A 101 13.02 20.70 -7.14
N ARG A 102 12.62 21.90 -6.71
CA ARG A 102 13.43 22.84 -5.91
C ARG A 102 13.06 22.91 -4.43
N ALA A 103 11.92 22.34 -4.04
CA ALA A 103 11.56 22.21 -2.64
C ALA A 103 12.64 21.41 -1.89
N GLU A 104 13.00 21.87 -0.69
CA GLU A 104 13.90 21.12 0.17
C GLU A 104 13.27 19.76 0.46
N HIS A 105 13.96 18.70 0.06
CA HIS A 105 13.63 17.37 0.54
C HIS A 105 14.37 17.24 1.86
N GLU A 106 13.67 17.46 2.96
CA GLU A 106 14.24 17.22 4.28
C GLU A 106 14.78 15.78 4.35
N GLU A 107 15.96 15.67 4.95
CA GLU A 107 16.48 14.36 5.32
C GLU A 107 15.55 13.77 6.37
N MET A 108 14.83 12.74 5.98
CA MET A 108 13.80 12.11 6.80
C MET A 108 13.90 10.60 6.66
N ILE A 109 13.41 9.91 7.67
CA ILE A 109 13.13 8.49 7.53
C ILE A 109 11.95 8.34 6.57
N SER A 110 12.19 7.79 5.38
CA SER A 110 11.17 7.61 4.36
C SER A 110 10.31 6.39 4.64
N CYS A 111 10.93 5.29 5.12
CA CYS A 111 10.25 4.03 5.36
C CYS A 111 10.87 3.29 6.55
N MET A 112 10.05 2.49 7.23
CA MET A 112 10.45 1.52 8.25
C MET A 112 9.80 0.19 7.91
N LEU A 113 10.61 -0.87 7.87
CA LEU A 113 10.18 -2.24 7.65
C LEU A 113 10.56 -3.07 8.86
N VAL A 114 9.63 -3.88 9.36
CA VAL A 114 9.87 -4.78 10.49
C VAL A 114 9.57 -6.21 10.05
N SER A 115 10.58 -7.07 10.10
CA SER A 115 10.46 -8.51 9.84
C SER A 115 10.30 -9.23 11.17
N ARG A 116 9.16 -9.90 11.36
CA ARG A 116 8.93 -10.77 12.54
C ARG A 116 9.75 -12.06 12.47
N GLU A 117 9.95 -12.60 11.26
CA GLU A 117 10.71 -13.83 11.03
C GLU A 117 12.20 -13.67 11.38
N ASP A 118 12.79 -12.55 10.94
CA ASP A 118 14.21 -12.24 11.22
C ASP A 118 14.41 -11.43 12.51
N GLU A 119 13.32 -11.06 13.19
CA GLU A 119 13.27 -10.08 14.29
C GLU A 119 14.13 -8.84 14.00
N ARG A 120 13.93 -8.27 12.81
CA ARG A 120 14.79 -7.22 12.26
C ARG A 120 14.02 -5.97 11.91
N VAL A 121 14.59 -4.82 12.22
CA VAL A 121 14.09 -3.51 11.78
C VAL A 121 15.01 -2.95 10.72
N SER A 122 14.43 -2.52 9.60
CA SER A 122 15.12 -1.83 8.51
C SER A 122 14.53 -0.44 8.34
N VAL A 123 15.39 0.54 8.15
CA VAL A 123 15.00 1.94 8.00
C VAL A 123 15.55 2.41 6.66
N ALA A 124 14.74 3.12 5.87
CA ALA A 124 15.20 3.77 4.65
C ALA A 124 15.10 5.30 4.82
N PHE A 125 16.10 6.01 4.31
CA PHE A 125 16.13 7.46 4.32
C PHE A 125 15.80 8.05 2.96
N SER A 126 15.24 9.26 2.93
CA SER A 126 14.98 10.01 1.70
C SER A 126 16.26 10.32 0.90
N ARG A 127 17.43 10.34 1.55
CA ARG A 127 18.78 10.56 0.97
C ARG A 127 19.83 9.74 1.72
N THR A 128 21.09 9.76 1.27
CA THR A 128 22.19 9.12 2.02
C THR A 128 22.32 9.82 3.36
N ALA A 129 22.11 9.10 4.46
CA ALA A 129 22.22 9.67 5.80
C ALA A 129 23.10 8.80 6.69
N ASN A 130 23.61 9.39 7.76
CA ASN A 130 24.28 8.64 8.82
C ASN A 130 23.21 8.02 9.73
N SER A 131 23.40 6.76 10.12
CA SER A 131 22.55 6.08 11.09
C SER A 131 22.85 6.48 12.55
N ALA A 132 23.78 7.42 12.76
CA ALA A 132 24.05 7.99 14.07
C ALA A 132 22.79 8.69 14.64
N GLY A 133 22.52 8.47 15.93
CA GLY A 133 21.39 9.07 16.62
C GLY A 133 20.02 8.42 16.33
N LEU A 134 19.98 7.26 15.66
CA LEU A 134 18.76 6.45 15.59
C LEU A 134 18.49 5.75 16.92
N LEU A 135 17.30 5.95 17.46
CA LEU A 135 16.80 5.29 18.67
C LEU A 135 15.56 4.48 18.32
N LEU A 136 15.61 3.18 18.60
CA LEU A 136 14.45 2.30 18.48
C LEU A 136 13.69 2.26 19.80
N VAL A 137 12.37 2.38 19.74
CA VAL A 137 11.45 2.24 20.86
C VAL A 137 10.48 1.11 20.50
N LEU A 138 10.34 0.13 21.38
CA LEU A 138 9.39 -0.98 21.26
C LEU A 138 8.43 -0.88 22.45
N ASP A 139 7.14 -0.76 22.18
CA ASP A 139 6.06 -0.66 23.18
C ASP A 139 6.32 0.43 24.24
N GLY A 140 6.82 1.58 23.76
CA GLY A 140 7.17 2.72 24.61
C GLY A 140 8.48 2.59 25.38
N GLN A 141 9.20 1.47 25.23
CA GLN A 141 10.50 1.24 25.88
C GLN A 141 11.68 1.33 24.91
N PRO A 142 12.73 2.13 25.21
CA PRO A 142 13.89 2.25 24.33
C PRO A 142 14.67 0.93 24.27
N GLN A 143 14.98 0.50 23.06
CA GLN A 143 15.72 -0.73 22.78
C GLN A 143 17.19 -0.42 22.48
N LYS A 144 18.09 -1.17 23.13
CA LYS A 144 19.53 -1.07 22.89
C LYS A 144 19.90 -1.94 21.69
N VAL A 145 19.98 -1.32 20.52
CA VAL A 145 20.27 -1.99 19.25
C VAL A 145 21.49 -1.39 18.55
N GLU A 146 22.14 -2.19 17.71
CA GLU A 146 23.25 -1.74 16.86
C GLU A 146 22.77 -1.58 15.41
N TRP A 147 22.83 -0.36 14.90
CA TRP A 147 22.49 -0.04 13.51
C TRP A 147 23.69 -0.28 12.59
N ARG A 148 23.49 -1.11 11.57
CA ARG A 148 24.51 -1.45 10.57
C ARG A 148 23.97 -1.24 9.16
N SER A 149 24.86 -0.90 8.23
CA SER A 149 24.50 -0.86 6.81
C SER A 149 24.58 -2.25 6.21
N VAL A 150 23.59 -2.62 5.39
CA VAL A 150 23.53 -3.92 4.69
C VAL A 150 24.65 -4.06 3.66
N HIS A 151 25.11 -2.94 3.09
CA HIS A 151 26.12 -2.94 2.05
C HIS A 151 27.11 -1.78 2.24
N PRO A 152 28.44 -2.02 2.17
CA PRO A 152 29.46 -1.00 2.47
C PRO A 152 29.32 0.31 1.68
N GLN A 153 28.73 0.24 0.48
CA GLN A 153 28.52 1.37 -0.43
C GLN A 153 27.11 1.98 -0.35
N LEU A 154 26.13 1.33 0.30
CA LEU A 154 24.74 1.77 0.38
C LEU A 154 24.37 2.16 1.82
N LYS A 155 24.68 3.41 2.19
CA LYS A 155 24.36 3.96 3.52
C LYS A 155 22.91 4.41 3.68
N HIS A 156 22.06 4.21 2.68
CA HIS A 156 20.67 4.68 2.67
C HIS A 156 19.71 3.85 3.52
N SER A 157 20.10 2.63 3.89
CA SER A 157 19.20 1.68 4.53
C SER A 157 19.87 0.94 5.69
N PRO A 158 20.02 1.57 6.88
CA PRO A 158 20.51 0.86 8.05
C PRO A 158 19.48 -0.17 8.55
N ILE A 159 20.00 -1.23 9.15
CA ILE A 159 19.24 -2.31 9.78
C ILE A 159 19.74 -2.55 11.20
N CYS A 160 18.88 -3.09 12.06
CA CYS A 160 19.26 -3.63 13.36
C CYS A 160 18.45 -4.88 13.68
N ASP A 161 19.04 -5.81 14.43
CA ASP A 161 18.30 -6.97 14.95
C ASP A 161 17.80 -6.67 16.36
N LEU A 162 16.62 -7.19 16.68
CA LEU A 162 16.04 -7.21 18.01
C LEU A 162 16.56 -8.40 18.79
N ALA A 163 16.36 -8.38 20.12
CA ALA A 163 16.64 -9.55 20.93
C ALA A 163 15.69 -10.70 20.55
N PRO A 164 16.15 -11.96 20.56
CA PRO A 164 15.30 -13.08 20.20
C PRO A 164 14.04 -13.14 21.06
N GLY A 165 12.87 -13.30 20.44
CA GLY A 165 11.58 -13.33 21.11
C GLY A 165 10.94 -11.97 21.41
N SER A 166 11.53 -10.87 20.91
CA SER A 166 10.99 -9.52 21.16
C SER A 166 9.69 -9.26 20.41
N ILE A 167 9.57 -9.78 19.18
CA ILE A 167 8.40 -9.57 18.30
C ILE A 167 8.01 -10.82 17.51
N SER A 168 8.62 -11.97 17.81
CA SER A 168 8.34 -13.22 17.09
C SER A 168 6.93 -13.77 17.35
N ASP A 169 6.34 -13.44 18.51
CA ASP A 169 4.97 -13.84 18.83
C ASP A 169 3.96 -12.99 18.03
N VAL A 170 3.34 -13.65 17.05
CA VAL A 170 2.38 -13.03 16.13
C VAL A 170 1.09 -12.64 16.85
N SER A 171 0.78 -13.26 18.00
CA SER A 171 -0.42 -12.95 18.79
C SER A 171 -0.33 -11.60 19.51
N ASN A 172 0.89 -11.09 19.73
CA ASN A 172 1.12 -9.82 20.40
C ASN A 172 1.16 -8.66 19.41
N GLU A 173 0.44 -7.59 19.75
CA GLU A 173 0.53 -6.31 19.06
C GLU A 173 1.72 -5.54 19.60
N HIS A 174 2.60 -5.11 18.70
CA HIS A 174 3.79 -4.33 19.05
C HIS A 174 3.78 -3.00 18.30
N ASN A 175 4.11 -1.92 19.00
CA ASN A 175 4.35 -0.62 18.41
C ASN A 175 5.84 -0.33 18.41
N LEU A 176 6.43 -0.21 17.23
CA LEU A 176 7.82 0.15 17.05
C LEU A 176 7.91 1.58 16.52
N THR A 177 8.71 2.41 17.19
CA THR A 177 9.02 3.76 16.73
C THR A 177 10.52 3.91 16.57
N VAL A 178 10.96 4.40 15.41
CA VAL A 178 12.35 4.82 15.20
C VAL A 178 12.41 6.34 15.24
N HIS A 179 13.11 6.87 16.24
CA HIS A 179 13.43 8.28 16.35
C HIS A 179 14.79 8.56 15.74
N TRP A 180 14.88 9.64 14.96
CA TRP A 180 16.15 10.21 14.53
C TRP A 180 16.41 11.50 15.31
N MET A 181 17.23 11.37 16.36
CA MET A 181 17.42 12.42 17.36
C MET A 181 18.04 13.70 16.79
N GLU A 182 18.95 13.57 15.82
CA GLU A 182 19.62 14.73 15.19
C GLU A 182 18.64 15.60 14.40
N LYS A 183 17.65 14.98 13.76
CA LYS A 183 16.66 15.65 12.90
C LYS A 183 15.31 15.87 13.58
N HIS A 184 15.13 15.37 14.80
CA HIS A 184 13.86 15.42 15.54
C HIS A 184 12.67 14.80 14.77
N THR A 185 12.95 13.90 13.82
CA THR A 185 11.93 13.15 13.06
C THR A 185 11.75 11.76 13.64
N HIS A 186 10.57 11.16 13.47
CA HIS A 186 10.33 9.76 13.83
C HIS A 186 9.46 9.06 12.80
N ARG A 187 9.47 7.72 12.86
CA ARG A 187 8.56 6.85 12.11
C ARG A 187 8.04 5.75 12.99
N ASP A 188 6.75 5.52 12.89
CA ASP A 188 6.03 4.48 13.61
C ASP A 188 5.72 3.31 12.68
N CYS A 189 5.79 2.11 13.25
CA CYS A 189 5.38 0.86 12.63
C CYS A 189 4.65 0.06 13.69
N ALA A 190 3.36 -0.13 13.50
CA ALA A 190 2.56 -0.96 14.36
C ALA A 190 2.36 -2.33 13.73
N LEU A 191 2.72 -3.37 14.47
CA LEU A 191 2.49 -4.75 14.11
C LEU A 191 1.13 -5.19 14.66
N TYR A 192 0.05 -4.67 14.07
CA TYR A 192 -1.31 -5.05 14.43
C TYR A 192 -1.76 -6.32 13.73
N SER A 193 -2.55 -7.13 14.45
CA SER A 193 -3.37 -8.19 13.88
C SER A 193 -4.31 -7.67 12.77
N GLY A 194 -4.81 -6.43 12.90
CA GLY A 194 -5.68 -5.76 11.94
C GLY A 194 -5.05 -5.42 10.58
N CYS A 195 -3.71 -5.38 10.49
CA CYS A 195 -3.03 -5.20 9.20
C CYS A 195 -3.24 -6.41 8.28
N LEU A 196 -3.30 -7.63 8.82
CA LEU A 196 -3.52 -8.85 8.03
C LEU A 196 -4.90 -8.83 7.36
N LEU A 197 -5.95 -8.46 8.09
CA LEU A 197 -7.28 -8.31 7.51
C LEU A 197 -7.27 -7.25 6.39
N THR A 198 -6.57 -6.13 6.58
CA THR A 198 -6.46 -5.09 5.55
C THR A 198 -5.72 -5.60 4.32
N ILE A 199 -4.61 -6.34 4.49
CA ILE A 199 -3.86 -6.95 3.38
C ILE A 199 -4.74 -7.95 2.62
N ILE A 200 -5.49 -8.80 3.33
CA ILE A 200 -6.48 -9.71 2.75
C ILE A 200 -7.50 -8.95 1.89
N LEU A 201 -8.07 -7.86 2.42
CA LEU A 201 -9.05 -7.05 1.70
C LEU A 201 -8.45 -6.33 0.48
N LEU A 202 -7.19 -5.90 0.56
CA LEU A 202 -6.47 -5.31 -0.57
C LEU A 202 -6.17 -6.34 -1.66
N MET A 203 -5.68 -7.53 -1.30
CA MET A 203 -5.47 -8.63 -2.25
C MET A 203 -6.77 -9.01 -2.95
N ARG A 204 -7.87 -9.07 -2.19
CA ARG A 204 -9.22 -9.29 -2.71
C ARG A 204 -9.65 -8.23 -3.73
N ALA A 205 -9.35 -6.96 -3.47
CA ALA A 205 -9.72 -5.85 -4.34
C ALA A 205 -8.85 -5.75 -5.61
N LEU A 206 -7.59 -6.19 -5.53
CA LEU A 206 -6.63 -6.10 -6.63
C LEU A 206 -6.72 -7.27 -7.62
N ASP A 207 -6.57 -8.50 -7.11
CA ASP A 207 -6.63 -9.72 -7.92
C ASP A 207 -6.99 -10.92 -7.02
N PRO A 208 -8.28 -11.23 -6.85
CA PRO A 208 -8.72 -12.27 -5.94
C PRO A 208 -8.32 -13.69 -6.35
N LEU A 209 -8.05 -13.92 -7.65
CA LEU A 209 -7.62 -15.22 -8.17
C LEU A 209 -6.10 -15.35 -8.14
N GLY A 210 -5.37 -14.28 -8.48
CA GLY A 210 -3.91 -14.24 -8.43
C GLY A 210 -3.34 -14.41 -7.01
N TYR A 211 -4.02 -13.86 -6.00
CA TYR A 211 -3.59 -13.90 -4.60
C TYR A 211 -4.33 -14.95 -3.74
N GLU A 212 -4.96 -15.96 -4.35
CA GLU A 212 -5.78 -16.94 -3.62
C GLU A 212 -4.97 -17.66 -2.53
N LYS A 213 -3.75 -18.11 -2.83
CA LYS A 213 -2.92 -18.87 -1.89
C LYS A 213 -2.44 -18.00 -0.71
N GLU A 214 -1.97 -16.81 -1.02
CA GLU A 214 -1.50 -15.82 -0.05
C GLU A 214 -2.65 -15.38 0.88
N THR A 215 -3.83 -15.17 0.30
CA THR A 215 -5.04 -14.84 1.06
C THR A 215 -5.38 -15.94 2.07
N LEU A 216 -5.33 -17.21 1.66
CA LEU A 216 -5.61 -18.34 2.55
C LEU A 216 -4.58 -18.46 3.67
N ALA A 217 -3.29 -18.27 3.36
CA ALA A 217 -2.23 -18.28 4.36
C ALA A 217 -2.45 -17.15 5.40
N HIS A 218 -2.81 -15.95 4.95
CA HIS A 218 -3.09 -14.84 5.86
C HIS A 218 -4.35 -15.06 6.71
N PHE A 219 -5.38 -15.73 6.19
CA PHE A 219 -6.54 -16.12 7.01
C PHE A 219 -6.15 -17.10 8.12
N GLN A 220 -5.30 -18.08 7.82
CA GLN A 220 -4.80 -19.02 8.84
C GLN A 220 -4.05 -18.28 9.95
N THR A 221 -3.10 -17.42 9.58
CA THR A 221 -2.38 -16.59 10.55
C THR A 221 -3.34 -15.70 11.35
N LEU A 222 -4.32 -15.07 10.70
CA LEU A 222 -5.27 -14.18 11.37
C LEU A 222 -6.16 -14.94 12.38
N GLN A 223 -6.56 -16.18 12.07
CA GLN A 223 -7.34 -17.03 12.98
C GLN A 223 -6.53 -17.48 14.21
N GLU A 224 -5.23 -17.73 14.04
CA GLU A 224 -4.33 -18.08 15.14
C GLU A 224 -4.08 -16.88 16.07
N VAL A 225 -3.83 -15.72 15.48
CA VAL A 225 -3.49 -14.47 16.17
C VAL A 225 -4.70 -13.89 16.90
N ASP A 226 -5.89 -14.02 16.34
CA ASP A 226 -7.12 -13.47 16.89
C ASP A 226 -8.21 -14.54 17.02
N SER A 227 -7.95 -15.42 17.99
CA SER A 227 -8.79 -16.57 18.33
C SER A 227 -10.23 -16.17 18.69
N MET A 228 -10.45 -15.00 19.31
CA MET A 228 -11.77 -14.50 19.67
C MET A 228 -12.69 -14.32 18.44
N ARG A 229 -12.12 -14.02 17.27
CA ARG A 229 -12.85 -13.83 16.00
C ARG A 229 -12.60 -14.95 14.98
N SER A 230 -12.00 -16.06 15.38
CA SER A 230 -11.64 -17.16 14.48
C SER A 230 -12.81 -17.67 13.64
N ALA A 231 -14.01 -17.81 14.24
CA ALA A 231 -15.22 -18.21 13.52
C ALA A 231 -15.64 -17.19 12.43
N TYR A 232 -15.57 -15.88 12.75
CA TYR A 232 -15.87 -14.82 11.78
C TYR A 232 -14.90 -14.86 10.59
N TYR A 233 -13.60 -15.07 10.84
CA TYR A 233 -12.62 -15.20 9.76
C TYR A 233 -12.82 -16.48 8.93
N GLY A 234 -13.25 -17.57 9.56
CA GLY A 234 -13.59 -18.82 8.85
C GLY A 234 -14.75 -18.63 7.89
N ASP A 235 -15.79 -17.92 8.33
CA ASP A 235 -16.94 -17.58 7.48
C ASP A 235 -16.54 -16.63 6.34
N LEU A 236 -15.69 -15.62 6.61
CA LEU A 236 -15.20 -14.70 5.58
C LEU A 236 -14.29 -15.40 4.56
N CYS A 237 -13.44 -16.31 5.01
CA CYS A 237 -12.59 -17.14 4.18
C CYS A 237 -13.45 -18.04 3.26
N SER A 238 -14.47 -18.69 3.82
CA SER A 238 -15.45 -19.49 3.07
C SER A 238 -16.13 -18.66 1.98
N LYS A 239 -16.54 -17.43 2.32
CA LYS A 239 -17.12 -16.47 1.35
C LYS A 239 -16.17 -16.19 0.18
N PHE A 240 -14.90 -15.90 0.45
CA PHE A 240 -13.92 -15.58 -0.61
C PHE A 240 -13.64 -16.78 -1.51
N MET A 241 -13.58 -17.99 -0.95
CA MET A 241 -13.42 -19.21 -1.76
C MET A 241 -14.62 -19.45 -2.68
N ILE A 242 -15.85 -19.22 -2.19
CA ILE A 242 -17.07 -19.33 -2.99
C ILE A 242 -17.03 -18.32 -4.14
N GLU A 243 -16.76 -17.05 -3.85
CA GLU A 243 -16.67 -16.01 -4.88
C GLU A 243 -15.57 -16.32 -5.92
N ASN A 244 -14.41 -16.83 -5.49
CA ASN A 244 -13.35 -17.28 -6.41
C ASN A 244 -13.81 -18.44 -7.30
N THR A 245 -14.58 -19.37 -6.74
CA THR A 245 -15.10 -20.51 -7.49
C THR A 245 -16.15 -20.06 -8.52
N VAL A 246 -16.99 -19.07 -8.17
CA VAL A 246 -17.92 -18.43 -9.12
C VAL A 246 -17.15 -17.79 -10.28
N LEU A 247 -16.12 -16.99 -10.00
CA LEU A 247 -15.30 -16.36 -11.04
C LEU A 247 -14.64 -17.39 -11.97
N LYS A 248 -14.10 -18.48 -11.41
CA LYS A 248 -13.50 -19.57 -12.20
C LYS A 248 -14.53 -20.27 -13.08
N MET A 249 -15.74 -20.49 -12.54
CA MET A 249 -16.86 -21.12 -13.27
C MET A 249 -17.32 -20.23 -14.43
N GLU A 250 -17.49 -18.92 -14.19
CA GLU A 250 -17.87 -17.95 -15.21
C GLU A 250 -16.81 -17.84 -16.30
N TYR A 251 -15.53 -17.77 -15.92
CA TYR A 251 -14.41 -17.73 -16.87
C TYR A 251 -14.33 -18.99 -17.75
N ALA A 252 -14.66 -20.16 -17.19
CA ALA A 252 -14.69 -21.41 -17.92
C ALA A 252 -16.00 -21.64 -18.71
N GLU A 253 -16.99 -20.75 -18.58
CA GLU A 253 -18.33 -20.87 -19.18
C GLU A 253 -19.04 -22.20 -18.88
N VAL A 254 -18.79 -22.78 -17.70
CA VAL A 254 -19.39 -24.05 -17.27
C VAL A 254 -20.54 -23.83 -16.28
N ARG A 255 -21.46 -24.79 -16.22
CA ARG A 255 -22.58 -24.79 -15.26
C ARG A 255 -22.36 -25.77 -14.11
N VAL A 256 -21.09 -25.92 -13.72
CA VAL A 256 -20.63 -26.85 -12.69
C VAL A 256 -19.92 -26.05 -11.61
N PHE A 257 -20.44 -26.08 -10.40
CA PHE A 257 -19.86 -25.41 -9.25
C PHE A 257 -19.29 -26.45 -8.29
N SER A 258 -17.97 -26.49 -8.15
CA SER A 258 -17.28 -27.50 -7.33
C SER A 258 -16.34 -26.84 -6.33
N ILE A 259 -16.60 -27.05 -5.04
CA ILE A 259 -15.83 -26.51 -3.92
C ILE A 259 -15.67 -27.56 -2.81
N SER A 260 -15.16 -28.72 -3.18
CA SER A 260 -14.88 -29.82 -2.25
C SER A 260 -13.57 -29.62 -1.49
N ASP A 261 -13.50 -30.15 -0.26
CA ASP A 261 -12.29 -30.17 0.57
C ASP A 261 -11.70 -28.77 0.81
N LYS A 262 -12.56 -27.87 1.32
CA LYS A 262 -12.21 -26.47 1.59
C LYS A 262 -12.51 -26.02 3.01
N GLY A 263 -13.01 -26.92 3.86
CA GLY A 263 -13.36 -26.59 5.24
C GLY A 263 -14.46 -25.55 5.36
N LEU A 264 -15.37 -25.47 4.38
CA LEU A 264 -16.45 -24.48 4.39
C LEU A 264 -17.37 -24.69 5.61
N THR A 265 -17.63 -23.62 6.34
CA THR A 265 -18.57 -23.59 7.48
C THR A 265 -19.95 -23.07 7.08
N THR A 266 -20.03 -22.30 6.00
CA THR A 266 -21.24 -21.64 5.53
C THR A 266 -21.26 -21.51 4.00
N LEU A 267 -22.46 -21.33 3.42
CA LEU A 267 -22.67 -21.04 2.01
C LEU A 267 -23.23 -19.62 1.84
N CYS A 268 -22.81 -18.93 0.80
CA CYS A 268 -23.28 -17.59 0.44
C CYS A 268 -23.33 -17.43 -1.09
N HIS A 269 -23.86 -16.29 -1.56
CA HIS A 269 -23.93 -15.95 -3.00
C HIS A 269 -24.64 -16.98 -3.89
N LEU A 270 -25.63 -17.69 -3.33
CA LEU A 270 -26.39 -18.69 -4.07
C LEU A 270 -27.22 -18.09 -5.22
N ASP A 271 -27.50 -16.79 -5.16
CA ASP A 271 -28.09 -16.00 -6.25
C ASP A 271 -27.24 -15.99 -7.52
N GLN A 272 -25.93 -16.20 -7.43
CA GLN A 272 -25.03 -16.32 -8.58
C GLN A 272 -25.06 -17.73 -9.21
N LEU A 273 -25.67 -18.70 -8.54
CA LEU A 273 -25.65 -20.12 -8.94
C LEU A 273 -26.96 -20.58 -9.60
N LEU A 274 -27.87 -19.66 -9.96
CA LEU A 274 -29.21 -19.98 -10.50
C LEU A 274 -29.21 -20.90 -11.72
N LEU A 275 -28.17 -20.81 -12.56
CA LEU A 275 -28.03 -21.58 -13.80
C LEU A 275 -27.18 -22.85 -13.63
N VAL A 276 -26.66 -23.11 -12.43
CA VAL A 276 -25.81 -24.27 -12.16
C VAL A 276 -26.64 -25.55 -12.21
N THR A 277 -26.07 -26.56 -12.86
CA THR A 277 -26.68 -27.89 -13.04
C THR A 277 -26.04 -28.94 -12.13
N HIS A 278 -24.78 -28.76 -11.76
CA HIS A 278 -24.04 -29.70 -10.93
C HIS A 278 -23.32 -28.96 -9.81
N ILE A 279 -23.57 -29.34 -8.56
CA ILE A 279 -22.93 -28.79 -7.38
C ILE A 279 -22.17 -29.89 -6.63
N ASN A 280 -20.90 -29.63 -6.32
CA ASN A 280 -20.10 -30.46 -5.42
C ASN A 280 -19.61 -29.66 -4.21
N LEU A 281 -20.10 -30.03 -3.03
CA LEU A 281 -19.80 -29.48 -1.71
C LEU A 281 -19.17 -30.52 -0.78
N SER A 282 -18.70 -31.66 -1.32
CA SER A 282 -18.22 -32.78 -0.51
C SER A 282 -17.03 -32.41 0.38
N SER A 283 -16.88 -33.08 1.51
CA SER A 283 -15.73 -32.93 2.42
C SER A 283 -15.59 -31.50 2.95
N ASN A 284 -16.66 -30.97 3.53
CA ASN A 284 -16.70 -29.65 4.16
C ASN A 284 -17.29 -29.76 5.58
N GLN A 285 -17.55 -28.62 6.24
CA GLN A 285 -18.02 -28.56 7.63
C GLN A 285 -19.44 -27.96 7.70
N LEU A 286 -20.24 -28.14 6.65
CA LEU A 286 -21.57 -27.57 6.54
C LEU A 286 -22.54 -28.29 7.48
N ARG A 287 -23.29 -27.54 8.29
CA ARG A 287 -24.33 -28.08 9.19
C ARG A 287 -25.74 -28.03 8.62
N ARG A 288 -25.98 -27.15 7.65
CA ARG A 288 -27.27 -26.96 6.98
C ARG A 288 -27.06 -26.33 5.62
N LEU A 289 -27.99 -26.57 4.71
CA LEU A 289 -28.13 -25.79 3.48
C LEU A 289 -29.08 -24.63 3.76
N PRO A 290 -28.70 -23.37 3.46
CA PRO A 290 -29.54 -22.22 3.79
C PRO A 290 -30.83 -22.22 2.95
N PRO A 291 -31.92 -21.58 3.40
CA PRO A 291 -33.20 -21.58 2.69
C PRO A 291 -33.11 -21.09 1.23
N GLN A 292 -32.17 -20.18 0.93
CA GLN A 292 -31.92 -19.66 -0.41
C GLN A 292 -31.42 -20.74 -1.39
N PHE A 293 -31.00 -21.90 -0.90
CA PHE A 293 -30.60 -23.03 -1.74
C PHE A 293 -31.75 -23.53 -2.63
N SER A 294 -33.01 -23.30 -2.23
CA SER A 294 -34.19 -23.59 -3.05
C SER A 294 -34.26 -22.78 -4.35
N MET A 295 -33.47 -21.71 -4.50
CA MET A 295 -33.45 -20.89 -5.72
C MET A 295 -32.77 -21.59 -6.90
N LEU A 296 -32.05 -22.69 -6.67
CA LEU A 296 -31.22 -23.38 -7.66
C LEU A 296 -32.05 -24.28 -8.60
N GLN A 297 -33.01 -23.69 -9.30
CA GLN A 297 -34.03 -24.40 -10.09
C GLN A 297 -33.49 -25.16 -11.31
N CYS A 298 -32.21 -24.94 -11.67
CA CYS A 298 -31.52 -25.70 -12.71
C CYS A 298 -30.71 -26.88 -12.19
N LEU A 299 -30.62 -27.08 -10.85
CA LEU A 299 -29.75 -28.09 -10.26
C LEU A 299 -30.27 -29.49 -10.53
N GLU A 300 -29.42 -30.33 -11.12
CA GLU A 300 -29.67 -31.72 -11.49
C GLU A 300 -28.92 -32.67 -10.54
N VAL A 301 -27.67 -32.34 -10.19
CA VAL A 301 -26.81 -33.19 -9.34
C VAL A 301 -26.29 -32.40 -8.15
N LEU A 302 -26.55 -32.88 -6.94
CA LEU A 302 -25.99 -32.36 -5.68
C LEU A 302 -25.12 -33.41 -4.99
N LYS A 303 -23.83 -33.11 -4.85
CA LYS A 303 -22.90 -33.88 -4.01
C LYS A 303 -22.59 -33.10 -2.74
N ALA A 304 -22.96 -33.63 -1.58
CA ALA A 304 -22.70 -33.04 -0.27
C ALA A 304 -22.31 -34.10 0.76
N GLU A 305 -21.55 -35.10 0.31
CA GLU A 305 -20.99 -36.15 1.17
C GLU A 305 -19.96 -35.57 2.16
N ASP A 306 -19.72 -36.28 3.27
CA ASP A 306 -18.69 -35.93 4.25
C ASP A 306 -18.83 -34.48 4.77
N ASN A 307 -20.01 -34.18 5.32
CA ASN A 307 -20.34 -32.90 5.95
C ASN A 307 -20.97 -33.16 7.34
N SER A 308 -21.64 -32.17 7.92
CA SER A 308 -22.35 -32.30 9.20
C SER A 308 -23.83 -31.89 9.06
N LEU A 309 -24.44 -32.11 7.89
CA LEU A 309 -25.81 -31.67 7.61
C LEU A 309 -26.81 -32.34 8.54
N GLU A 310 -27.67 -31.54 9.17
CA GLU A 310 -28.71 -32.00 10.12
C GLU A 310 -30.09 -32.14 9.45
N ASP A 311 -30.38 -31.33 8.43
CA ASP A 311 -31.63 -31.32 7.66
C ASP A 311 -31.42 -31.02 6.16
N LEU A 312 -32.48 -31.21 5.36
CA LEU A 312 -32.49 -30.99 3.91
C LEU A 312 -33.61 -30.03 3.45
N GLU A 313 -34.07 -29.11 4.32
CA GLU A 313 -35.19 -28.22 3.98
C GLU A 313 -34.93 -27.42 2.68
N GLY A 314 -33.69 -26.96 2.47
CA GLY A 314 -33.30 -26.22 1.27
C GLY A 314 -33.35 -27.02 -0.05
N VAL A 315 -33.42 -28.35 0.00
CA VAL A 315 -33.41 -29.24 -1.18
C VAL A 315 -34.82 -29.58 -1.66
N ARG A 316 -35.83 -29.49 -0.78
CA ARG A 316 -37.21 -29.97 -1.01
C ARG A 316 -37.93 -29.33 -2.20
N GLN A 317 -37.51 -28.14 -2.61
CA GLN A 317 -38.17 -27.32 -3.65
C GLN A 317 -37.43 -27.32 -4.99
N LEU A 318 -36.41 -28.17 -5.15
CA LEU A 318 -35.61 -28.24 -6.37
C LEU A 318 -36.28 -29.14 -7.41
N LEU A 319 -36.86 -28.52 -8.44
CA LEU A 319 -37.72 -29.20 -9.41
C LEU A 319 -36.98 -30.09 -10.42
N ARG A 320 -35.69 -29.85 -10.64
CA ARG A 320 -34.85 -30.56 -11.63
C ARG A 320 -33.85 -31.52 -11.01
N LEU A 321 -33.87 -31.69 -9.69
CA LEU A 321 -32.87 -32.48 -8.99
C LEU A 321 -33.10 -33.97 -9.26
N GLU A 322 -32.09 -34.62 -9.85
CA GLU A 322 -32.12 -36.02 -10.26
C GLU A 322 -31.27 -36.89 -9.32
N GLU A 323 -30.12 -36.37 -8.87
CA GLU A 323 -29.15 -37.11 -8.04
C GLU A 323 -28.75 -36.30 -6.81
N VAL A 324 -28.79 -36.94 -5.64
CA VAL A 324 -28.36 -36.36 -4.36
C VAL A 324 -27.48 -37.34 -3.60
N LEU A 325 -26.22 -36.97 -3.38
CA LEU A 325 -25.24 -37.76 -2.61
C LEU A 325 -25.00 -37.11 -1.25
N LEU A 326 -25.43 -37.78 -0.17
CA LEU A 326 -25.45 -37.24 1.20
C LEU A 326 -24.75 -38.15 2.22
N LYS A 327 -23.93 -39.09 1.76
CA LYS A 327 -23.22 -40.02 2.62
C LYS A 327 -22.42 -39.28 3.70
N ASN A 328 -22.33 -39.86 4.90
CA ASN A 328 -21.56 -39.32 6.02
C ASN A 328 -22.01 -37.88 6.41
N ASN A 329 -23.29 -37.74 6.75
CA ASN A 329 -23.90 -36.56 7.37
C ASN A 329 -24.68 -36.96 8.64
N SER A 330 -25.24 -35.98 9.35
CA SER A 330 -25.98 -36.15 10.60
C SER A 330 -27.51 -36.05 10.41
N ILE A 331 -28.01 -36.46 9.25
CA ILE A 331 -29.42 -36.27 8.86
C ILE A 331 -30.30 -37.26 9.64
N LEU A 332 -31.19 -36.73 10.47
CA LEU A 332 -32.10 -37.53 11.30
C LEU A 332 -33.47 -37.78 10.64
N THR A 333 -33.87 -36.91 9.71
CA THR A 333 -35.17 -36.94 9.03
C THR A 333 -35.02 -36.54 7.57
N LEU A 334 -35.60 -37.33 6.66
CA LEU A 334 -35.67 -37.04 5.23
C LEU A 334 -36.94 -36.23 4.91
#